data_AF-A0A1G1GJ63-F1
#
_entry.id   AF-A0A1G1GJ63-F1
#
_cell.length_a   1.000
_cell.length_b   1.000
_cell.length_c   1.000
_cell.angle_alpha   90.00
_cell.angle_beta   90.00
_cell.angle_gamma   90.00
#
_symmetry.space_group_name_H-M   'P 1'
#
loop_
_entity.id
_entity.type
_entity.pdbx_description
1 polymer ?
#
loop_
_entity_poly.entity_id
_entity_poly.type
_entity_poly.pdbx_seq_one_letter_code
_entity_poly.pdbx_strand_id
1 'polypeptide(L)'
;MDIAIRGYFEFLFPLLLVTWAIFGIARFTKTLDLIGKIGKPVVIAFSVLITLYPFTGLSLAEYLLSLNPNYSIGSIVFFFIIVCKEFGRKPLLSYKNLLQFSIWNVGISLCLFASYLGFVDFDLYALGYGFSFWFVVTALLTIILTLLRNPLSFIFILYIISFDLKLLYSNNFFDYITDGVLFLISLGIVMFAVVKFLILKYRKSYA
;
A
#
# COMPACT_ATOMS: atom_id res chain seq x y z
N MET A 1 -8.72 -18.34 -11.89
CA MET A 1 -8.81 -16.97 -12.46
C MET A 1 -7.89 -16.90 -13.65
N ASP A 2 -8.31 -16.21 -14.72
CA ASP A 2 -7.54 -16.10 -15.97
C ASP A 2 -6.19 -15.41 -15.73
N ILE A 3 -5.13 -15.90 -16.39
CA ILE A 3 -3.76 -15.37 -16.30
C ILE A 3 -3.74 -13.89 -16.68
N ALA A 4 -4.55 -13.50 -17.67
CA ALA A 4 -4.66 -12.11 -18.11
C ALA A 4 -5.15 -11.18 -16.99
N ILE A 5 -6.16 -11.61 -16.20
CA ILE A 5 -6.74 -10.79 -15.12
C ILE A 5 -5.70 -10.50 -14.04
N ARG A 6 -4.86 -11.49 -13.69
CA ARG A 6 -3.78 -11.30 -12.72
C ARG A 6 -2.72 -10.33 -13.23
N GLY A 7 -2.30 -10.48 -14.49
CA GLY A 7 -1.33 -9.56 -15.09
C GLY A 7 -1.81 -8.10 -15.08
N TYR A 8 -3.08 -7.85 -15.43
CA TYR A 8 -3.64 -6.50 -15.34
C TYR A 8 -3.74 -5.98 -13.91
N PHE A 9 -4.02 -6.86 -12.95
CA PHE A 9 -4.11 -6.48 -11.54
C PHE A 9 -2.75 -6.01 -10.99
N GLU A 10 -1.66 -6.65 -11.40
CA GLU A 10 -0.30 -6.26 -10.99
C GLU A 10 0.11 -4.89 -11.50
N PHE A 11 -0.45 -4.44 -12.61
CA PHE A 11 -0.23 -3.08 -13.15
C PHE A 11 -0.98 -1.98 -12.38
N LEU A 12 -1.89 -2.33 -11.46
CA LEU A 12 -2.60 -1.35 -10.64
C LEU A 12 -1.66 -0.53 -9.77
N PHE A 13 -0.69 -1.18 -9.11
CA PHE A 13 0.27 -0.45 -8.28
C PHE A 13 1.14 0.50 -9.11
N PRO A 14 1.83 0.07 -10.19
CA PRO A 14 2.55 0.94 -11.10
C PRO A 14 1.71 2.13 -11.59
N LEU A 15 0.46 1.89 -11.98
CA LEU A 15 -0.44 2.94 -12.44
C LEU A 15 -0.72 3.98 -11.35
N LEU A 16 -1.02 3.53 -10.12
CA LEU A 16 -1.26 4.42 -8.99
C LEU A 16 -0.01 5.21 -8.60
N LEU A 17 1.16 4.57 -8.64
CA LEU A 17 2.45 5.20 -8.38
C LEU A 17 2.76 6.30 -9.40
N VAL A 18 2.59 6.02 -10.70
CA VAL A 18 2.77 7.00 -11.79
C VAL A 18 1.78 8.16 -11.65
N THR A 19 0.51 7.86 -11.38
CA THR A 19 -0.52 8.89 -11.17
C THR A 19 -0.13 9.80 -10.01
N TRP A 20 0.28 9.22 -8.88
CA TRP A 20 0.76 9.98 -7.73
C TRP A 20 1.99 10.83 -8.05
N ALA A 21 2.95 10.29 -8.80
CA ALA A 21 4.16 10.99 -9.21
C ALA A 21 3.84 12.22 -10.08
N ILE A 22 2.89 12.11 -11.03
CA ILE A 22 2.45 13.23 -11.85
C ILE A 22 1.87 14.36 -10.99
N PHE A 23 0.98 14.05 -10.03
CA PHE A 23 0.47 15.05 -9.10
C PHE A 23 1.57 15.64 -8.19
N GLY A 24 2.56 14.82 -7.80
CA GLY A 24 3.75 15.26 -7.06
C GLY A 24 4.58 16.28 -7.85
N ILE A 25 4.90 15.96 -9.10
CA ILE A 25 5.65 16.83 -10.01
C ILE A 25 4.87 18.11 -10.30
N ALA A 26 3.56 18.00 -10.53
CA ALA A 26 2.72 19.18 -10.78
C ALA A 26 2.65 20.13 -9.58
N ARG A 27 2.65 19.60 -8.35
CA ARG A 27 2.79 20.41 -7.13
C ARG A 27 4.14 21.09 -7.06
N PHE A 28 5.22 20.35 -7.28
CA PHE A 28 6.58 20.86 -7.18
C PHE A 28 6.85 21.96 -8.21
N THR A 29 6.35 21.77 -9.43
CA THR A 29 6.47 22.74 -10.54
C THR A 29 5.40 23.84 -10.51
N LYS A 30 4.47 23.82 -9.55
CA LYS A 30 3.33 24.74 -9.44
C LYS A 30 2.42 24.75 -10.69
N THR A 31 2.29 23.61 -11.36
CA THR A 31 1.46 23.42 -12.56
C THR A 31 0.13 22.70 -12.27
N LEU A 32 -0.29 22.61 -11.01
CA LEU A 32 -1.58 22.02 -10.63
C LEU A 32 -2.77 22.69 -11.34
N ASP A 33 -2.70 23.98 -11.62
CA ASP A 33 -3.75 24.69 -12.36
C ASP A 33 -3.89 24.16 -13.79
N LEU A 34 -2.80 23.70 -14.41
CA LEU A 34 -2.84 23.04 -15.71
C LEU A 34 -3.59 21.72 -15.61
N ILE A 35 -3.37 20.93 -14.56
CA ILE A 35 -4.15 19.71 -14.28
C ILE A 35 -5.63 20.04 -14.10
N GLY A 36 -5.94 21.15 -13.40
CA GLY A 36 -7.31 21.65 -13.27
C GLY A 36 -7.95 21.96 -14.62
N LYS A 37 -7.18 22.53 -15.56
CA LYS A 37 -7.64 22.89 -16.92
C LYS A 37 -7.81 21.68 -17.85
N ILE A 38 -6.82 20.79 -17.93
CA ILE A 38 -6.87 19.60 -18.81
C ILE A 38 -7.83 18.53 -18.27
N GLY A 39 -8.11 18.58 -16.97
CA GLY A 39 -9.03 17.67 -16.31
C GLY A 39 -8.36 16.40 -15.80
N LYS A 40 -8.86 15.93 -14.66
CA LYS A 40 -8.41 14.71 -13.97
C LYS A 40 -8.49 13.42 -14.81
N PRO A 41 -9.50 13.22 -15.70
CA PRO A 41 -9.51 12.04 -16.58
C PRO A 41 -8.32 11.99 -17.55
N VAL A 42 -7.86 13.15 -18.02
CA VAL A 42 -6.68 13.23 -18.91
C VAL A 42 -5.42 12.79 -18.17
N VAL A 43 -5.28 13.16 -16.89
CA VAL A 43 -4.17 12.68 -16.06
C VAL A 43 -4.20 11.16 -15.91
N ILE A 44 -5.37 10.55 -15.71
CA ILE A 44 -5.50 9.08 -15.65
C ILE A 44 -5.09 8.47 -16.99
N ALA A 45 -5.65 8.96 -18.11
CA ALA A 45 -5.31 8.44 -19.44
C ALA A 45 -3.81 8.55 -19.73
N PHE A 46 -3.19 9.68 -19.39
CA PHE A 46 -1.76 9.88 -19.54
C PHE A 46 -0.93 8.98 -18.62
N SER A 47 -1.40 8.73 -17.39
CA SER A 47 -0.77 7.78 -16.47
C SER A 47 -0.81 6.36 -17.04
N VAL A 48 -1.95 5.93 -17.58
CA VAL A 48 -2.10 4.63 -18.26
C VAL A 48 -1.13 4.50 -19.43
N LEU A 49 -1.02 5.55 -20.26
CA LEU A 49 -0.07 5.57 -21.38
C LEU A 49 1.37 5.43 -20.88
N ILE A 50 1.81 6.23 -19.90
CA ILE A 50 3.18 6.14 -19.36
C ILE A 50 3.45 4.75 -18.75
N THR A 51 2.49 4.21 -18.00
CA THR A 51 2.63 2.92 -17.31
C THR A 51 2.78 1.77 -18.30
N LEU A 52 2.02 1.78 -19.41
CA LEU A 52 1.95 0.66 -20.36
C LEU A 52 2.83 0.83 -21.60
N TYR A 53 3.31 2.05 -21.90
CA TYR A 53 4.09 2.28 -23.12
C TYR A 53 5.49 1.66 -23.02
N PRO A 54 5.89 0.78 -23.96
CA PRO A 54 7.18 0.10 -23.92
C PRO A 54 8.29 0.95 -24.53
N PHE A 55 8.91 1.82 -23.72
CA PHE A 55 9.95 2.75 -24.20
C PHE A 55 11.22 2.07 -24.70
N THR A 56 11.59 0.92 -24.13
CA THR A 56 12.86 0.19 -24.41
C THR A 56 12.64 -1.31 -24.61
N GLY A 57 11.41 -1.70 -25.00
CA GLY A 57 10.98 -3.10 -25.10
C GLY A 57 10.28 -3.63 -23.84
N LEU A 58 10.43 -2.95 -22.70
CA LEU A 58 9.62 -3.13 -21.50
C LEU A 58 8.85 -1.85 -21.20
N SER A 59 7.60 -2.00 -20.77
CA SER A 59 6.79 -0.92 -20.19
C SER A 59 7.31 -0.52 -18.81
N LEU A 60 6.95 0.67 -18.34
CA LEU A 60 7.33 1.12 -17.01
C LEU A 60 6.76 0.18 -15.92
N ALA A 61 5.55 -0.37 -16.13
CA ALA A 61 4.98 -1.36 -15.23
C ALA A 61 5.86 -2.61 -15.11
N GLU A 62 6.32 -3.16 -16.24
CA GLU A 62 7.19 -4.34 -16.26
C GLU A 62 8.56 -4.04 -15.62
N TYR A 63 9.12 -2.85 -15.83
CA TYR A 63 10.34 -2.44 -15.11
C TYR A 63 10.13 -2.41 -13.60
N LEU A 64 9.01 -1.86 -13.12
CA LEU A 64 8.71 -1.83 -11.68
C LEU A 64 8.51 -3.24 -11.12
N LEU A 65 7.81 -4.12 -11.85
CA LEU A 65 7.66 -5.52 -11.47
C LEU A 65 8.97 -6.30 -11.48
N SER A 66 9.96 -5.91 -12.28
CA SER A 66 11.30 -6.51 -12.23
C SER A 66 12.06 -6.18 -10.93
N LEU A 67 11.71 -5.07 -10.26
CA LEU A 67 12.28 -4.67 -8.97
C LEU A 67 11.54 -5.31 -7.79
N ASN A 68 10.21 -5.42 -7.89
CA ASN A 68 9.39 -6.11 -6.92
C ASN A 68 8.29 -6.89 -7.64
N PRO A 69 8.37 -8.23 -7.69
CA PRO A 69 7.49 -9.05 -8.51
C PRO A 69 6.03 -9.03 -8.03
N ASN A 70 5.77 -8.75 -6.76
CA ASN A 70 4.41 -8.66 -6.22
C ASN A 70 4.27 -7.45 -5.32
N TYR A 71 3.47 -6.48 -5.74
CA TYR A 71 3.04 -5.39 -4.85
C TYR A 71 1.81 -5.83 -4.05
N SER A 72 1.87 -5.62 -2.74
CA SER A 72 0.80 -6.03 -1.84
C SER A 72 -0.48 -5.24 -2.08
N ILE A 73 -1.60 -5.83 -1.69
CA ILE A 73 -2.89 -5.13 -1.62
C ILE A 73 -2.77 -3.92 -0.70
N GLY A 74 -1.94 -4.00 0.35
CA GLY A 74 -1.69 -2.89 1.25
C GLY A 74 -1.06 -1.69 0.55
N SER A 75 -0.07 -1.92 -0.30
CA SER A 75 0.54 -0.89 -1.17
C SER A 75 -0.48 -0.30 -2.14
N ILE A 76 -1.25 -1.15 -2.83
CA ILE A 76 -2.29 -0.71 -3.77
C ILE A 76 -3.31 0.21 -3.06
N VAL A 77 -3.83 -0.23 -1.91
CA VAL A 77 -4.81 0.55 -1.12
C VAL A 77 -4.20 1.85 -0.62
N PHE A 78 -2.97 1.83 -0.12
CA PHE A 78 -2.29 3.03 0.37
C PHE A 78 -2.16 4.09 -0.73
N PHE A 79 -1.63 3.72 -1.90
CA PHE A 79 -1.50 4.64 -3.03
C PHE A 79 -2.87 5.06 -3.58
N PHE A 80 -3.86 4.16 -3.60
CA PHE A 80 -5.22 4.51 -4.00
C PHE A 80 -5.82 5.60 -3.11
N ILE A 81 -5.61 5.53 -1.78
CA ILE A 81 -6.08 6.55 -0.83
C ILE A 81 -5.42 7.91 -1.11
N ILE A 82 -4.11 7.93 -1.35
CA ILE A 82 -3.39 9.17 -1.62
C ILE A 82 -3.81 9.75 -2.97
N VAL A 83 -3.88 8.93 -4.03
CA VAL A 83 -4.35 9.37 -5.34
C VAL A 83 -5.78 9.90 -5.23
N CYS A 84 -6.71 9.20 -4.57
CA CYS A 84 -8.07 9.70 -4.37
C CYS A 84 -8.14 11.09 -3.72
N LYS A 85 -7.21 11.41 -2.82
CA LYS A 85 -7.10 12.74 -2.20
C LYS A 85 -6.73 13.81 -3.22
N GLU A 86 -5.84 13.52 -4.18
CA GLU A 86 -5.50 14.44 -5.28
C GLU A 86 -6.71 14.77 -6.16
N PHE A 87 -7.66 13.84 -6.25
CA PHE A 87 -8.91 14.04 -6.96
C PHE A 87 -9.94 14.84 -6.16
N GLY A 88 -9.57 15.40 -5.00
CA GLY A 88 -10.43 16.24 -4.17
C GLY A 88 -11.50 15.46 -3.41
N ARG A 89 -11.37 14.13 -3.31
CA ARG A 89 -12.26 13.31 -2.49
C ARG A 89 -11.90 13.47 -1.02
N LYS A 90 -12.92 13.33 -0.15
CA LYS A 90 -12.69 13.24 1.29
C LYS A 90 -11.72 12.09 1.59
N PRO A 91 -10.80 12.25 2.54
CA PRO A 91 -9.85 11.20 2.86
C PRO A 91 -10.59 9.94 3.33
N LEU A 92 -10.34 8.82 2.65
CA LEU A 92 -10.95 7.52 2.98
C LEU A 92 -10.56 7.03 4.38
N LEU A 93 -9.34 7.36 4.81
CA LEU A 93 -8.86 7.13 6.17
C LEU A 93 -8.50 8.46 6.83
N SER A 94 -8.92 8.61 8.09
CA SER A 94 -8.39 9.67 8.96
C SER A 94 -6.89 9.47 9.21
N TYR A 95 -6.18 10.53 9.61
CA TYR A 95 -4.77 10.43 9.99
C TYR A 95 -4.52 9.38 11.08
N LYS A 96 -5.42 9.29 12.07
CA LYS A 96 -5.34 8.27 13.13
C LYS A 96 -5.40 6.85 12.55
N ASN A 97 -6.30 6.61 11.60
CA ASN A 97 -6.47 5.28 11.00
C ASN A 97 -5.29 4.94 10.08
N LEU A 98 -4.78 5.92 9.33
CA LEU A 98 -3.58 5.74 8.51
C LEU A 98 -2.35 5.41 9.37
N LEU A 99 -2.21 6.06 10.53
CA LEU A 99 -1.16 5.73 11.49
C LEU A 99 -1.33 4.33 12.08
N GLN A 100 -2.55 3.93 12.46
CA GLN A 100 -2.84 2.57 12.93
C GLN A 100 -2.50 1.52 11.87
N PHE A 101 -2.88 1.76 10.61
CA PHE A 101 -2.52 0.92 9.47
C PHE A 101 -1.01 0.82 9.30
N SER A 102 -0.30 1.96 9.40
CA SER A 102 1.15 2.00 9.28
C SER A 102 1.84 1.25 10.42
N ILE A 103 1.35 1.37 11.66
CA ILE A 103 1.86 0.63 12.81
C ILE A 103 1.68 -0.87 12.61
N TRP A 104 0.50 -1.30 12.16
CA TRP A 104 0.25 -2.71 11.84
C TRP A 104 1.23 -3.24 10.80
N ASN A 105 1.40 -2.52 9.68
CA ASN A 105 2.32 -2.93 8.62
C ASN A 105 3.78 -2.95 9.08
N VAL A 106 4.22 -1.98 9.86
CA VAL A 106 5.57 -1.99 10.44
C VAL A 106 5.74 -3.20 11.36
N GLY A 107 4.77 -3.46 12.24
CA GLY A 107 4.82 -4.59 13.16
C GLY A 107 4.94 -5.94 12.44
N ILE A 108 4.04 -6.20 11.49
CA ILE A 108 4.06 -7.47 10.75
C ILE A 108 5.31 -7.61 9.89
N SER A 109 5.74 -6.55 9.22
CA SER A 109 6.94 -6.58 8.37
C SER A 109 8.21 -6.77 9.19
N LEU A 110 8.32 -6.16 10.37
CA LEU A 110 9.45 -6.39 11.27
C LEU A 110 9.51 -7.84 11.75
N CYS A 111 8.37 -8.45 12.08
CA CYS A 111 8.34 -9.88 12.41
C CYS A 111 8.84 -10.74 11.25
N LEU A 112 8.38 -10.47 10.02
CA LEU A 112 8.80 -11.21 8.83
C LEU A 112 10.28 -11.00 8.51
N PHE A 113 10.77 -9.76 8.54
CA PHE A 113 12.18 -9.45 8.29
C PHE A 113 13.10 -9.99 9.37
N ALA A 114 12.67 -10.02 10.64
CA ALA A 114 13.45 -10.62 11.71
C ALA A 114 13.69 -12.12 11.45
N SER A 115 12.65 -12.83 11.00
CA SER A 115 12.75 -14.23 10.59
C SER A 115 13.64 -14.40 9.35
N TYR A 116 13.44 -13.58 8.31
CA TYR A 116 14.24 -13.64 7.09
C TYR A 116 15.73 -13.37 7.31
N LEU A 117 16.07 -12.43 8.20
CA LEU A 117 17.45 -12.09 8.55
C LEU A 117 18.09 -13.07 9.56
N GLY A 118 17.37 -14.11 9.98
CA GLY A 118 17.88 -15.11 10.92
C GLY A 118 17.98 -14.63 12.36
N PHE A 119 17.30 -13.53 12.73
CA PHE A 119 17.19 -13.12 14.14
C PHE A 119 16.25 -14.02 14.95
N VAL A 120 15.44 -14.83 14.27
CA VAL A 120 14.55 -15.83 14.86
C VAL A 120 14.79 -17.15 14.13
N ASP A 121 15.01 -18.24 14.88
CA ASP A 121 15.27 -19.58 14.33
C ASP A 121 14.05 -20.22 13.62
N PHE A 122 12.93 -19.53 13.61
CA PHE A 122 11.66 -20.00 13.09
C PHE A 122 11.28 -19.21 11.83
N ASP A 123 10.95 -19.91 10.75
CA ASP A 123 10.48 -19.30 9.50
C ASP A 123 9.01 -18.85 9.64
N LEU A 124 8.83 -17.59 10.05
CA LEU A 124 7.52 -16.97 10.17
C LEU A 124 6.86 -16.78 8.82
N TYR A 125 7.64 -16.57 7.76
CA TYR A 125 7.11 -16.33 6.42
C TYR A 125 6.49 -17.61 5.83
N ALA A 126 7.08 -18.77 6.11
CA ALA A 126 6.52 -20.08 5.74
C ALA A 126 5.11 -20.31 6.30
N LEU A 127 4.77 -19.73 7.46
CA LEU A 127 3.42 -19.82 8.03
C LEU A 127 2.35 -19.07 7.22
N GLY A 128 2.73 -18.27 6.22
CA GLY A 128 1.78 -17.54 5.39
C GLY A 128 1.24 -18.32 4.19
N TYR A 129 1.81 -19.47 3.85
CA TYR A 129 1.40 -20.24 2.65
C TYR A 129 0.04 -20.92 2.81
N GLY A 130 -0.81 -20.79 1.78
CA GLY A 130 -2.11 -21.43 1.72
C GLY A 130 -3.08 -20.94 2.78
N PHE A 131 -4.10 -21.75 3.11
CA PHE A 131 -4.99 -21.45 4.22
C PHE A 131 -4.22 -21.61 5.53
N SER A 132 -3.85 -20.47 6.13
CA SER A 132 -2.92 -20.43 7.24
C SER A 132 -3.54 -19.89 8.53
N PHE A 133 -2.84 -20.10 9.64
CA PHE A 133 -3.16 -19.48 10.92
C PHE A 133 -3.28 -17.95 10.78
N TRP A 134 -2.42 -17.31 9.98
CA TRP A 134 -2.43 -15.87 9.76
C TRP A 134 -3.67 -15.38 8.99
N PHE A 135 -4.20 -16.20 8.08
CA PHE A 135 -5.49 -15.94 7.45
C PHE A 135 -6.60 -15.90 8.49
N VAL A 136 -6.67 -16.89 9.39
CA VAL A 136 -7.68 -16.96 10.47
C VAL A 136 -7.56 -15.78 11.42
N VAL A 137 -6.34 -15.46 11.87
CA VAL A 137 -6.07 -14.29 12.73
C VAL A 137 -6.56 -13.01 12.06
N THR A 138 -6.27 -12.83 10.77
CA THR A 138 -6.67 -11.64 10.02
C THR A 138 -8.19 -11.59 9.81
N ALA A 139 -8.85 -12.73 9.61
CA ALA A 139 -10.32 -12.81 9.56
C ALA A 139 -10.97 -12.41 10.90
N LEU A 140 -10.44 -12.91 12.03
CA LEU A 140 -10.92 -12.53 13.36
C LEU A 140 -10.72 -11.04 13.63
N LEU A 141 -9.53 -10.49 13.30
CA LEU A 141 -9.27 -9.06 13.39
C LEU A 141 -10.22 -8.25 12.51
N THR A 142 -10.54 -8.74 11.31
CA THR A 142 -11.51 -8.10 10.41
C THR A 142 -12.89 -8.00 11.05
N ILE A 143 -13.37 -9.08 11.67
CA ILE A 143 -14.66 -9.12 12.37
C ILE A 143 -14.64 -8.11 13.51
N ILE A 144 -13.60 -8.12 14.35
CA ILE A 144 -13.45 -7.18 15.48
C ILE A 144 -13.48 -5.73 14.98
N LEU A 145 -12.67 -5.40 13.96
CA LEU A 145 -12.61 -4.04 13.39
C LEU A 145 -13.98 -3.62 12.81
N THR A 146 -14.70 -4.54 12.17
CA THR A 146 -16.03 -4.29 11.61
C THR A 146 -17.04 -3.99 12.73
N LEU A 147 -17.04 -4.78 13.81
CA LEU A 147 -17.90 -4.56 14.98
C LEU A 147 -17.59 -3.22 15.67
N LEU A 148 -16.31 -2.83 15.72
CA LEU A 148 -15.86 -1.54 16.23
C LEU A 148 -16.10 -0.39 15.24
N ARG A 149 -16.68 -0.65 14.06
CA ARG A 149 -16.88 0.33 12.97
C ARG A 149 -15.58 1.05 12.58
N ASN A 150 -14.44 0.36 12.69
CA ASN A 150 -13.15 0.90 12.30
C ASN A 150 -12.96 0.74 10.79
N PRO A 151 -12.70 1.82 10.03
CA PRO A 151 -12.58 1.74 8.57
C PRO A 151 -11.39 0.92 8.07
N LEU A 152 -10.45 0.53 8.95
CA LEU A 152 -9.42 -0.45 8.60
C LEU A 152 -9.98 -1.83 8.27
N SER A 153 -11.20 -2.15 8.73
CA SER A 153 -11.86 -3.40 8.37
C SER A 153 -11.97 -3.57 6.86
N PHE A 154 -12.22 -2.50 6.10
CA PHE A 154 -12.28 -2.56 4.64
C PHE A 154 -10.97 -3.03 4.02
N ILE A 155 -9.83 -2.60 4.55
CA ILE A 155 -8.52 -3.01 4.05
C ILE A 155 -8.29 -4.49 4.35
N PHE A 156 -8.65 -4.95 5.55
CA PHE A 156 -8.48 -6.34 5.92
C PHE A 156 -9.43 -7.27 5.14
N ILE A 157 -10.67 -6.82 4.87
CA ILE A 157 -11.59 -7.51 3.95
C ILE A 157 -10.94 -7.63 2.57
N LEU A 158 -10.31 -6.57 2.05
CA LEU A 158 -9.61 -6.62 0.78
C LEU A 158 -8.46 -7.63 0.80
N TYR A 159 -7.70 -7.75 1.88
CA TYR A 159 -6.66 -8.77 2.00
C TYR A 159 -7.23 -10.18 1.86
N ILE A 160 -8.30 -10.47 2.60
CA ILE A 160 -8.96 -11.79 2.60
C ILE A 160 -9.54 -12.11 1.24
N ILE A 161 -10.35 -11.20 0.68
CA ILE A 161 -11.00 -11.42 -0.62
C ILE A 161 -9.96 -11.54 -1.73
N SER A 162 -8.93 -10.70 -1.73
CA SER A 162 -7.89 -10.74 -2.75
C SER A 162 -7.11 -12.05 -2.71
N PHE A 163 -6.82 -12.55 -1.50
CA PHE A 163 -6.15 -13.83 -1.30
C PHE A 163 -7.02 -15.01 -1.77
N ASP A 164 -8.29 -15.04 -1.38
CA ASP A 164 -9.22 -16.10 -1.75
C ASP A 164 -9.47 -16.15 -3.27
N LEU A 165 -9.63 -14.98 -3.90
CA LEU A 165 -9.73 -14.85 -5.36
C LEU A 165 -8.40 -15.09 -6.07
N LYS A 166 -7.29 -15.20 -5.33
CA LYS A 166 -5.93 -15.36 -5.83
C LYS A 166 -5.59 -14.27 -6.87
N LEU A 167 -5.75 -13.01 -6.48
CA LEU A 167 -5.50 -11.85 -7.33
C LEU A 167 -4.01 -11.66 -7.66
N LEU A 168 -3.12 -12.01 -6.73
CA LEU A 168 -1.67 -12.02 -6.95
C LEU A 168 -1.21 -13.44 -7.36
N TYR A 169 -0.05 -13.57 -8.02
CA TYR A 169 0.50 -14.90 -8.31
C TYR A 169 0.97 -15.66 -7.06
N SER A 170 1.30 -14.94 -5.99
CA SER A 170 1.73 -15.56 -4.74
C SER A 170 0.59 -16.34 -4.06
N ASN A 171 0.97 -17.48 -3.46
CA ASN A 171 0.12 -18.26 -2.57
C ASN A 171 0.42 -17.99 -1.09
N ASN A 172 1.28 -17.00 -0.80
CA ASN A 172 1.59 -16.58 0.56
C ASN A 172 0.71 -15.38 0.94
N PHE A 173 -0.02 -15.50 2.04
CA PHE A 173 -0.93 -14.46 2.52
C PHE A 173 -0.20 -13.17 2.93
N PHE A 174 1.06 -13.26 3.39
CA PHE A 174 1.84 -12.07 3.76
C PHE A 174 2.08 -11.13 2.58
N ASP A 175 2.24 -11.67 1.37
CA ASP A 175 2.44 -10.88 0.15
C ASP A 175 1.21 -10.06 -0.22
N TYR A 176 0.02 -10.43 0.27
CA TYR A 176 -1.19 -9.62 0.13
C TYR A 176 -1.25 -8.50 1.17
N ILE A 177 -0.67 -8.69 2.35
CA ILE A 177 -0.73 -7.74 3.46
C ILE A 177 0.30 -6.62 3.31
N THR A 178 1.56 -7.00 3.07
CA THR A 178 2.71 -6.09 3.11
C THR A 178 3.74 -6.43 2.04
N ASP A 179 4.56 -5.43 1.71
CA ASP A 179 5.73 -5.55 0.84
C ASP A 179 6.78 -4.50 1.26
N GLY A 180 7.95 -4.51 0.61
CA GLY A 180 9.04 -3.59 0.92
C GLY A 180 8.66 -2.11 0.77
N VAL A 181 7.84 -1.74 -0.22
CA VAL A 181 7.40 -0.35 -0.43
C VAL A 181 6.47 0.08 0.70
N LEU A 182 5.45 -0.73 1.01
CA LEU A 182 4.52 -0.41 2.08
C LEU A 182 5.23 -0.30 3.42
N PHE A 183 6.18 -1.21 3.70
CA PHE A 183 6.97 -1.18 4.91
C PHE A 183 7.74 0.13 5.06
N LEU A 184 8.52 0.53 4.05
CA LEU A 184 9.35 1.74 4.12
C LEU A 184 8.51 3.00 4.30
N ILE A 185 7.39 3.11 3.58
CA ILE A 185 6.47 4.25 3.71
C ILE A 185 5.83 4.27 5.10
N SER A 186 5.33 3.12 5.57
CA SER A 186 4.71 2.99 6.89
C SER A 186 5.70 3.32 8.00
N LEU A 187 6.95 2.87 7.87
CA LEU A 187 8.03 3.20 8.80
C LEU A 187 8.28 4.71 8.86
N GLY A 188 8.34 5.38 7.70
CA GLY A 188 8.47 6.84 7.63
C GLY A 188 7.34 7.58 8.35
N ILE A 189 6.10 7.15 8.15
CA ILE A 189 4.92 7.73 8.81
C ILE A 189 4.99 7.54 10.33
N VAL A 190 5.33 6.34 10.79
CA VAL A 190 5.46 6.01 12.22
C VAL A 190 6.57 6.82 12.86
N MET A 191 7.76 6.87 12.26
CA MET A 191 8.89 7.65 12.77
C MET A 191 8.53 9.14 12.88
N PHE A 192 7.89 9.71 11.85
CA PHE A 192 7.44 11.11 11.89
C PHE A 192 6.44 11.36 13.03
N ALA A 193 5.50 10.45 13.25
CA ALA A 193 4.53 10.55 14.34
C ALA A 193 5.21 10.48 15.72
N VAL A 194 6.20 9.59 15.90
CA VAL A 194 6.98 9.47 17.13
C VAL A 194 7.79 10.73 17.39
N VAL A 195 8.52 11.25 16.40
CA VAL A 195 9.30 12.50 16.52
C VAL A 195 8.39 13.66 16.90
N LYS A 196 7.24 13.80 16.22
CA LYS A 196 6.26 14.85 16.53
C LYS A 196 5.75 14.74 17.97
N PHE A 197 5.45 13.53 18.44
CA PHE A 197 5.01 13.29 19.81
C PHE A 197 6.09 13.70 20.84
N LEU A 198 7.35 13.32 20.59
CA LEU A 198 8.48 13.67 21.47
C LEU A 198 8.70 15.18 21.54
N ILE A 199 8.65 15.89 20.41
CA ILE A 199 8.78 17.36 20.36
C ILE A 199 7.65 18.05 21.14
N LEU A 200 6.40 17.60 20.95
CA LEU A 200 5.24 18.18 21.65
C LEU A 200 5.31 17.92 23.16
N LYS A 201 5.73 16.72 23.56
CA LYS A 201 5.95 16.37 24.96
C LYS A 201 7.05 17.23 25.59
N TYR A 202 8.17 17.41 24.88
CA TYR A 202 9.28 18.27 25.32
C TYR A 202 8.79 19.71 25.55
N ARG A 203 8.11 20.32 24.58
CA ARG A 203 7.58 21.69 24.73
C ARG A 203 6.65 21.88 25.93
N LYS A 204 5.84 20.86 26.26
CA LYS A 204 4.93 20.90 27.41
C LYS A 204 5.64 20.78 28.76
N SER A 205 6.85 20.23 28.81
CA SER A 205 7.65 20.11 30.04
C SER A 205 8.43 21.39 30.41
N TYR A 206 8.53 22.35 29.49
CA TYR A 206 9.26 23.63 29.69
C TYR A 206 8.37 24.87 29.49
N ALA A 207 7.05 24.68 29.44
CA ALA A 207 6.04 25.74 29.45
C ALA A 207 5.27 25.67 30.76
#